data_AF-A0A1S2LX38-F1
#
_entry.id   AF-A0A1S2LX38-F1
#
_cell.length_a   1.000
_cell.length_b   1.000
_cell.length_c   1.000
_cell.angle_alpha   90.00
_cell.angle_beta   90.00
_cell.angle_gamma   90.00
#
_symmetry.space_group_name_H-M   'P 1'
#
loop_
_entity.id
_entity.type
_entity.pdbx_description
1 polymer ?
#
loop_
_entity_poly.entity_id
_entity_poly.type
_entity_poly.pdbx_seq_one_letter_code
_entity_poly.pdbx_strand_id
1 'polypeptide(L)'
;MDYWIRIAEENGITRKQFMSRIKEQGWSPEKAATTPIEIHKPFKQSEQNQHWIELANKNGINYKNFFQRVQRGWDPERAATEPVRKPKPKSITKWYPVAEKNGISRSIFLERIRSYHWSPEKAATTPLRRQSDEYRHWCKIARKNGLSAKGFWWRVNEKFMSLEEAATTPVTPNEECVKRAKEESLALIEVTNELALKNPNNPKYLFRITPHHREIARENGIPDTALEARVYKHGWTVQEAITKPVRKNDLEQLDGYKEYLALAKKNNIHPQTFKHRVEIGFSMEEAATIPTNELRKKRDDQEWIELALKNGIKYTTYIQRTNLLGWTPEQAATTPPLAPGQHLNEEKKQAAVEGFNRFMGKKESGGERDAQAE
;
A
#
# COMPACT_ATOMS: atom_id res chain seq x y z
N MET A 1 -12.12 -10.37 7.22
CA MET A 1 -13.24 -9.53 6.76
C MET A 1 -14.51 -9.77 7.58
N ASP A 2 -14.84 -11.03 7.90
CA ASP A 2 -16.00 -11.37 8.73
C ASP A 2 -15.95 -10.81 10.16
N TYR A 3 -14.75 -10.66 10.72
CA TYR A 3 -14.54 -9.96 12.00
C TYR A 3 -15.16 -8.54 12.00
N TRP A 4 -14.87 -7.72 10.97
CA TRP A 4 -15.39 -6.36 10.87
C TRP A 4 -16.88 -6.30 10.54
N ILE A 5 -17.41 -7.32 9.87
CA ILE A 5 -18.85 -7.44 9.62
C ILE A 5 -19.60 -7.66 10.94
N ARG A 6 -19.05 -8.50 11.84
CA ARG A 6 -19.63 -8.71 13.17
C ARG A 6 -19.62 -7.45 14.02
N ILE A 7 -18.50 -6.72 14.04
CA ILE A 7 -18.39 -5.42 14.74
C ILE A 7 -19.36 -4.39 14.14
N ALA A 8 -19.55 -4.37 12.81
CA ALA A 8 -20.52 -3.50 12.17
C ALA A 8 -21.95 -3.84 12.61
N GLU A 9 -22.31 -5.13 12.67
CA GLU A 9 -23.62 -5.59 13.12
C GLU A 9 -23.88 -5.29 14.61
N GLU A 10 -22.87 -5.48 15.47
CA GLU A 10 -22.89 -5.09 16.89
C GLU A 10 -23.11 -3.56 17.05
N ASN A 11 -22.60 -2.76 16.12
CA ASN A 11 -22.82 -1.30 16.05
C ASN A 11 -24.08 -0.89 15.26
N GLY A 12 -24.95 -1.85 14.91
CA GLY A 12 -26.21 -1.57 14.20
C GLY A 12 -26.07 -1.19 12.72
N ILE A 13 -24.91 -1.44 12.11
CA ILE A 13 -24.61 -1.20 10.69
C ILE A 13 -24.81 -2.51 9.93
N THR A 14 -25.73 -2.54 8.96
CA THR A 14 -25.98 -3.75 8.19
C THR A 14 -24.79 -4.11 7.30
N ARG A 15 -24.57 -5.41 7.05
CA ARG A 15 -23.53 -5.91 6.13
C ARG A 15 -23.51 -5.19 4.78
N LYS A 16 -24.68 -4.83 4.24
CA LYS A 16 -24.80 -4.09 2.97
C LYS A 16 -24.22 -2.67 3.09
N GLN A 17 -24.53 -1.96 4.17
CA GLN A 17 -24.04 -0.59 4.42
C GLN A 17 -22.53 -0.58 4.68
N PHE A 18 -22.05 -1.52 5.49
CA PHE A 18 -20.63 -1.74 5.71
C PHE A 18 -19.86 -1.95 4.40
N MET A 19 -20.37 -2.81 3.51
CA MET A 19 -19.72 -3.09 2.22
C MET A 19 -19.77 -1.90 1.25
N SER A 20 -20.84 -1.10 1.25
CA SER A 20 -20.91 0.15 0.46
C SER A 20 -19.87 1.18 0.94
N ARG A 21 -19.71 1.37 2.26
CA ARG A 21 -18.68 2.27 2.83
C ARG A 21 -17.26 1.90 2.36
N ILE A 22 -16.95 0.62 2.25
CA ILE A 22 -15.64 0.16 1.79
C ILE A 22 -15.51 0.29 0.26
N LYS A 23 -16.48 -0.22 -0.50
CA LYS A 23 -16.38 -0.31 -1.96
C LYS A 23 -16.64 1.00 -2.69
N GLU A 24 -17.60 1.78 -2.22
CA GLU A 24 -18.07 3.00 -2.90
C GLU A 24 -17.44 4.26 -2.28
N GLN A 25 -17.21 4.26 -0.96
CA GLN A 25 -16.68 5.43 -0.24
C GLN A 25 -15.20 5.29 0.14
N GLY A 26 -14.57 4.13 -0.08
CA GLY A 26 -13.14 3.91 0.16
C GLY A 26 -12.72 3.92 1.63
N TRP A 27 -13.65 3.68 2.56
CA TRP A 27 -13.32 3.68 3.99
C TRP A 27 -12.51 2.45 4.40
N SER A 28 -11.66 2.61 5.42
CA SER A 28 -11.01 1.46 6.07
C SER A 28 -12.07 0.58 6.76
N PRO A 29 -11.84 -0.74 6.88
CA PRO A 29 -12.78 -1.66 7.53
C PRO A 29 -13.14 -1.24 8.96
N GLU A 30 -12.18 -0.74 9.73
CA GLU A 30 -12.40 -0.23 11.08
C GLU A 30 -13.35 0.97 11.07
N LYS A 31 -13.04 2.00 10.28
CA LYS A 31 -13.87 3.20 10.15
C LYS A 31 -15.27 2.87 9.65
N ALA A 32 -15.39 1.92 8.71
CA ALA A 32 -16.67 1.46 8.17
C ALA A 32 -17.55 0.74 9.20
N ALA A 33 -16.95 0.04 10.16
CA ALA A 33 -17.64 -0.72 11.20
C ALA A 33 -17.98 0.11 12.45
N THR A 34 -17.24 1.17 12.76
CA THR A 34 -17.39 1.92 14.02
C THR A 34 -18.08 3.27 13.87
N THR A 35 -18.10 3.85 12.66
CA THR A 35 -18.76 5.15 12.44
C THR A 35 -20.29 4.96 12.45
N PRO A 36 -21.04 5.59 13.38
CA PRO A 36 -22.49 5.46 13.43
C PRO A 36 -23.14 5.89 12.11
N ILE A 37 -24.29 5.31 11.78
CA ILE A 37 -25.09 5.80 10.65
C ILE A 37 -25.74 7.09 11.11
N GLU A 38 -25.44 8.21 10.45
CA GLU A 38 -26.25 9.41 10.59
C GLU A 38 -27.65 9.10 10.05
N ILE A 39 -28.58 8.83 10.97
CA ILE A 39 -30.00 8.83 10.65
C ILE A 39 -30.34 10.31 10.45
N HIS A 40 -30.28 10.79 9.21
CA HIS A 40 -30.88 12.08 8.88
C HIS A 40 -32.32 12.04 9.37
N LYS A 41 -32.62 12.83 10.41
CA LYS A 41 -33.98 12.97 10.91
C LYS A 41 -34.86 13.29 9.71
N PRO A 42 -35.98 12.59 9.50
CA PRO A 42 -36.92 12.98 8.45
C PRO A 42 -37.23 14.46 8.68
N PHE A 43 -37.13 15.27 7.63
CA PHE A 43 -37.50 16.67 7.65
C PHE A 43 -38.96 16.76 8.12
N LYS A 44 -39.17 17.01 9.41
CA LYS A 44 -40.50 17.19 9.97
C LYS A 44 -41.06 18.47 9.36
N GLN A 45 -42.32 18.42 8.93
CA GLN A 45 -43.14 19.62 8.73
C GLN A 45 -43.19 20.37 10.07
N SER A 46 -42.23 21.24 10.30
CA SER A 46 -42.31 22.30 11.31
C SER A 46 -42.92 23.54 10.65
N GLU A 47 -43.59 24.38 11.43
CA GLU A 47 -44.17 25.66 10.94
C GLU A 47 -43.13 26.51 10.18
N GLN A 48 -41.85 26.45 10.56
CA GLN A 48 -40.74 27.14 9.89
C GLN A 48 -40.45 26.65 8.45
N ASN A 49 -40.89 25.44 8.09
CA ASN A 49 -40.68 24.87 6.76
C ASN A 49 -41.89 25.00 5.83
N GLN A 50 -43.05 25.39 6.36
CA GLN A 50 -44.28 25.62 5.59
C GLN A 50 -44.06 26.69 4.51
N HIS A 51 -43.36 27.78 4.90
CA HIS A 51 -43.02 28.89 4.02
C HIS A 51 -42.23 28.47 2.78
N TRP A 52 -41.23 27.58 2.93
CA TRP A 52 -40.42 27.10 1.81
C TRP A 52 -41.20 26.17 0.88
N ILE A 53 -42.12 25.38 1.42
CA ILE A 53 -43.00 24.51 0.62
C ILE A 53 -43.97 25.36 -0.20
N GLU A 54 -44.54 26.41 0.39
CA GLU A 54 -45.41 27.37 -0.30
C GLU A 54 -44.65 28.13 -1.39
N LEU A 55 -43.41 28.57 -1.11
CA LEU A 55 -42.55 29.22 -2.11
C LEU A 55 -42.20 28.28 -3.26
N ALA A 56 -41.84 27.02 -2.96
CA ALA A 56 -41.56 26.00 -3.96
C ALA A 56 -42.77 25.75 -4.86
N ASN A 57 -43.97 25.63 -4.28
CA ASN A 57 -45.21 25.44 -5.02
C ASN A 57 -45.54 26.66 -5.91
N LYS A 58 -45.32 27.89 -5.40
CA LYS A 58 -45.48 29.12 -6.18
C LYS A 58 -44.53 29.18 -7.38
N ASN A 59 -43.34 28.61 -7.25
CA ASN A 59 -42.35 28.47 -8.33
C ASN A 59 -42.53 27.19 -9.18
N GLY A 60 -43.63 26.45 -9.01
CA GLY A 60 -43.95 25.25 -9.80
C GLY A 60 -43.10 24.02 -9.45
N ILE A 61 -42.44 24.00 -8.29
CA ILE A 61 -41.61 22.90 -7.81
C ILE A 61 -42.45 22.06 -6.83
N ASN A 62 -42.83 20.86 -7.26
CA ASN A 62 -43.54 19.89 -6.42
C ASN A 62 -42.76 19.58 -5.13
N TYR A 63 -43.48 19.45 -4.00
CA TYR A 63 -42.97 19.04 -2.69
C TYR A 63 -41.91 17.91 -2.74
N LYS A 64 -42.15 16.85 -3.51
CA LYS A 64 -41.22 15.73 -3.70
C LYS A 64 -39.88 16.16 -4.31
N ASN A 65 -39.90 17.06 -5.31
CA ASN A 65 -38.68 17.57 -5.93
C ASN A 65 -37.93 18.52 -4.98
N PHE A 66 -38.66 19.41 -4.30
CA PHE A 66 -38.11 20.28 -3.27
C PHE A 66 -37.46 19.46 -2.15
N PHE A 67 -38.19 18.49 -1.59
CA PHE A 67 -37.73 17.61 -0.52
C PHE A 67 -36.50 16.79 -0.93
N GLN A 68 -36.48 16.23 -2.14
CA GLN A 68 -35.30 15.51 -2.65
C GLN A 68 -34.08 16.42 -2.81
N ARG A 69 -34.26 17.71 -3.14
CA ARG A 69 -33.16 18.67 -3.19
C ARG A 69 -32.62 18.95 -1.80
N VAL A 70 -33.49 19.23 -0.83
CA VAL A 70 -33.09 19.47 0.57
C VAL A 70 -32.39 18.23 1.16
N GLN A 71 -32.90 17.03 0.91
CA GLN A 71 -32.24 15.78 1.31
C GLN A 71 -30.86 15.57 0.67
N ARG A 72 -30.61 16.16 -0.49
CA ARG A 72 -29.30 16.16 -1.15
C ARG A 72 -28.40 17.32 -0.68
N GLY A 73 -28.77 18.00 0.40
CA GLY A 73 -28.01 19.09 1.00
C GLY A 73 -28.15 20.43 0.30
N TRP A 74 -29.21 20.63 -0.50
CA TRP A 74 -29.49 21.96 -1.06
C TRP A 74 -30.01 22.89 0.03
N ASP A 75 -29.59 24.15 -0.04
CA ASP A 75 -30.18 25.22 0.75
C ASP A 75 -31.70 25.33 0.45
N PRO A 76 -32.58 25.51 1.47
CA PRO A 76 -34.03 25.55 1.28
C PRO A 76 -34.51 26.64 0.32
N GLU A 77 -33.91 27.82 0.33
CA GLU A 77 -34.26 28.91 -0.58
C GLU A 77 -33.92 28.50 -2.02
N ARG A 78 -32.71 27.98 -2.22
CA ARG A 78 -32.26 27.48 -3.52
C ARG A 78 -33.12 26.32 -4.02
N ALA A 79 -33.49 25.40 -3.14
CA ALA A 79 -34.32 24.25 -3.48
C ALA A 79 -35.74 24.66 -3.93
N ALA A 80 -36.27 25.76 -3.37
CA ALA A 80 -37.59 26.31 -3.63
C ALA A 80 -37.66 27.31 -4.79
N THR A 81 -36.54 27.77 -5.33
CA THR A 81 -36.49 28.82 -6.36
C THR A 81 -35.90 28.34 -7.69
N GLU A 82 -34.95 27.41 -7.69
CA GLU A 82 -34.36 26.93 -8.93
C GLU A 82 -35.33 26.03 -9.72
N PRO A 83 -35.58 26.27 -11.02
CA PRO A 83 -36.52 25.49 -11.81
C PRO A 83 -36.09 24.02 -11.93
N VAL A 84 -37.04 23.09 -11.93
CA VAL A 84 -36.76 21.68 -12.18
C VAL A 84 -36.27 21.52 -13.61
N ARG A 85 -35.10 20.88 -13.78
CA ARG A 85 -34.53 20.62 -15.09
C ARG A 85 -35.53 19.81 -15.92
N LYS A 86 -35.97 20.36 -17.07
CA LYS A 86 -36.88 19.66 -17.97
C LYS A 86 -36.23 18.33 -18.40
N PRO A 87 -36.96 17.19 -18.39
CA PRO A 87 -36.41 15.95 -18.91
C PRO A 87 -36.04 16.16 -20.39
N LYS A 88 -34.86 15.69 -20.80
CA LYS A 88 -34.48 15.71 -22.21
C LYS A 88 -35.58 15.00 -23.02
N PRO A 89 -36.04 15.54 -24.16
CA PRO A 89 -37.04 14.88 -24.98
C PRO A 89 -36.57 13.47 -25.35
N LYS A 90 -37.41 12.47 -25.09
CA LYS A 90 -37.08 11.05 -25.29
C LYS A 90 -37.15 10.67 -26.78
N SER A 91 -36.22 11.19 -27.58
CA SER A 91 -36.07 10.89 -29.02
C SER A 91 -35.98 9.38 -29.32
N ILE A 92 -35.50 8.60 -28.36
CA ILE A 92 -35.28 7.14 -28.46
C ILE A 92 -36.53 6.29 -28.19
N THR A 93 -37.53 6.80 -27.47
CA THR A 93 -38.70 5.98 -27.08
C THR A 93 -39.59 5.60 -28.26
N LYS A 94 -39.62 6.41 -29.33
CA LYS A 94 -40.35 6.09 -30.57
C LYS A 94 -39.85 4.82 -31.27
N TRP A 95 -38.63 4.38 -30.97
CA TRP A 95 -38.00 3.22 -31.61
C TRP A 95 -38.23 1.90 -30.87
N TYR A 96 -38.84 1.91 -29.67
CA TYR A 96 -39.12 0.67 -28.95
C TYR A 96 -40.07 -0.28 -29.69
N PRO A 97 -41.21 0.18 -30.25
CA PRO A 97 -42.10 -0.71 -31.00
C PRO A 97 -41.44 -1.28 -32.25
N VAL A 98 -40.57 -0.48 -32.91
CA VAL A 98 -39.81 -0.91 -34.10
C VAL A 98 -38.80 -2.00 -33.73
N ALA A 99 -38.06 -1.82 -32.63
CA ALA A 99 -37.11 -2.82 -32.14
C ALA A 99 -37.81 -4.13 -31.75
N GLU A 100 -38.95 -4.06 -31.04
CA GLU A 100 -39.74 -5.24 -30.66
C GLU A 100 -40.27 -5.99 -31.88
N LYS A 101 -40.79 -5.28 -32.90
CA LYS A 101 -41.26 -5.88 -34.16
C LYS A 101 -40.14 -6.61 -34.91
N ASN A 102 -38.90 -6.13 -34.80
CA ASN A 102 -37.71 -6.77 -35.38
C ASN A 102 -37.06 -7.82 -34.46
N GLY A 103 -37.71 -8.20 -33.35
CA GLY A 103 -37.20 -9.21 -32.43
C GLY A 103 -35.99 -8.78 -31.60
N ILE A 104 -35.76 -7.47 -31.47
CA ILE A 104 -34.66 -6.90 -30.68
C ILE A 104 -35.23 -6.44 -29.33
N SER A 105 -34.71 -7.01 -28.24
CA SER A 105 -35.15 -6.60 -26.89
C SER A 105 -34.74 -5.15 -26.60
N ARG A 106 -35.50 -4.47 -25.73
CA ARG A 106 -35.19 -3.10 -25.31
C ARG A 106 -33.79 -2.97 -24.71
N SER A 107 -33.31 -3.99 -24.00
CA SER A 107 -31.96 -4.00 -23.42
C SER A 107 -30.87 -3.98 -24.51
N ILE A 108 -30.96 -4.88 -25.50
CA ILE A 108 -30.03 -4.95 -26.64
C ILE A 108 -30.07 -3.65 -27.43
N PHE A 109 -31.27 -3.13 -27.71
CA PHE A 109 -31.45 -1.86 -28.41
C PHE A 109 -30.73 -0.70 -27.71
N LEU A 110 -30.91 -0.57 -26.39
CA LEU A 110 -30.24 0.47 -25.59
C LEU A 110 -28.73 0.25 -25.44
N GLU A 111 -28.27 -1.00 -25.42
CA GLU A 111 -26.84 -1.34 -25.43
C GLU A 111 -26.19 -0.96 -26.77
N ARG A 112 -26.85 -1.23 -27.90
CA ARG A 112 -26.38 -0.82 -29.23
C ARG A 112 -26.19 0.69 -29.34
N ILE A 113 -27.07 1.47 -28.72
CA ILE A 113 -26.94 2.93 -28.71
C ILE A 113 -25.84 3.38 -27.75
N ARG A 114 -25.77 2.83 -26.53
CA ARG A 114 -24.84 3.31 -25.49
C ARG A 114 -23.39 2.83 -25.68
N SER A 115 -23.22 1.55 -26.04
CA SER A 115 -21.91 0.91 -26.13
C SER A 115 -21.37 0.92 -27.55
N TYR A 116 -22.24 0.66 -28.54
CA TYR A 116 -21.83 0.61 -29.95
C TYR A 116 -22.09 1.92 -30.71
N HIS A 117 -22.69 2.92 -30.05
CA HIS A 117 -22.92 4.26 -30.62
C HIS A 117 -23.73 4.25 -31.92
N TRP A 118 -24.62 3.26 -32.09
CA TRP A 118 -25.48 3.17 -33.26
C TRP A 118 -26.59 4.21 -33.24
N SER A 119 -27.03 4.63 -34.43
CA SER A 119 -28.25 5.43 -34.56
C SER A 119 -29.46 4.62 -34.06
N PRO A 120 -30.50 5.28 -33.49
CA PRO A 120 -31.70 4.58 -33.03
C PRO A 120 -32.38 3.74 -34.12
N GLU A 121 -32.35 4.21 -35.37
CA GLU A 121 -32.85 3.45 -36.51
C GLU A 121 -32.06 2.16 -36.72
N LYS A 122 -30.74 2.27 -36.90
CA LYS A 122 -29.85 1.12 -37.09
C LYS A 122 -29.92 0.14 -35.92
N ALA A 123 -30.01 0.64 -34.70
CA ALA A 123 -30.15 -0.18 -33.48
C ALA A 123 -31.45 -0.98 -33.44
N ALA A 124 -32.54 -0.44 -33.99
CA ALA A 124 -33.86 -1.05 -34.01
C ALA A 124 -34.12 -1.97 -35.21
N THR A 125 -33.31 -1.91 -36.28
CA THR A 125 -33.54 -2.68 -37.52
C THR A 125 -32.48 -3.74 -37.81
N THR A 126 -31.27 -3.63 -37.26
CA THR A 126 -30.21 -4.61 -37.51
C THR A 126 -30.50 -5.94 -36.78
N PRO A 127 -30.62 -7.09 -37.47
CA PRO A 127 -30.96 -8.36 -36.84
C PRO A 127 -29.87 -8.84 -35.87
N LEU A 128 -30.23 -9.71 -34.93
CA LEU A 128 -29.27 -10.38 -34.05
C LEU A 128 -28.47 -11.41 -34.86
N ARG A 129 -27.14 -11.40 -34.73
CA ARG A 129 -26.28 -12.45 -35.30
C ARG A 129 -26.60 -13.77 -34.59
N ARG A 130 -27.33 -14.67 -35.26
CA ARG A 130 -27.60 -16.03 -34.76
C ARG A 130 -26.33 -16.88 -34.94
N GLN A 131 -25.92 -17.60 -33.91
CA GLN A 131 -24.90 -18.65 -34.05
C GLN A 131 -25.49 -19.80 -34.88
N SER A 132 -24.66 -20.43 -35.73
CA SER A 132 -25.08 -21.58 -36.53
C SER A 132 -25.51 -22.74 -35.63
N ASP A 133 -26.41 -23.59 -36.12
CA ASP A 133 -26.86 -24.76 -35.37
C ASP A 133 -25.72 -25.76 -35.14
N GLU A 134 -24.77 -25.82 -36.08
CA GLU A 134 -23.51 -26.55 -35.94
C GLU A 134 -22.66 -26.04 -34.76
N TYR A 135 -22.48 -24.71 -34.62
CA TYR A 135 -21.75 -24.14 -33.49
C TYR A 135 -22.42 -24.46 -32.16
N ARG A 136 -23.76 -24.43 -32.12
CA ARG A 136 -24.54 -24.80 -30.92
C ARG A 136 -24.41 -26.28 -30.59
N HIS A 137 -24.36 -27.16 -31.61
CA HIS A 137 -24.14 -28.60 -31.43
C HIS A 137 -22.79 -28.85 -30.75
N TRP A 138 -21.71 -28.28 -31.28
CA TRP A 138 -20.37 -28.42 -30.71
C TRP A 138 -20.22 -27.79 -29.33
N CYS A 139 -20.89 -26.66 -29.06
CA CYS A 139 -20.96 -26.09 -27.71
C CYS A 139 -21.57 -27.06 -26.68
N LYS A 140 -22.54 -27.90 -27.06
CA LYS A 140 -23.13 -28.90 -26.17
C LYS A 140 -22.16 -30.04 -25.89
N ILE A 141 -21.42 -30.49 -26.91
CA ILE A 141 -20.38 -31.52 -26.77
C ILE A 141 -19.25 -31.01 -25.87
N ALA A 142 -18.76 -29.79 -26.11
CA ALA A 142 -17.73 -29.15 -25.29
C ALA A 142 -18.10 -29.11 -23.80
N ARG A 143 -19.36 -28.76 -23.47
CA ARG A 143 -19.85 -28.76 -22.09
C ARG A 143 -19.88 -30.15 -21.46
N LYS A 144 -20.27 -31.19 -22.22
CA LYS A 144 -20.22 -32.58 -21.75
C LYS A 144 -18.78 -33.01 -21.44
N ASN A 145 -17.81 -32.49 -22.20
CA ASN A 145 -16.38 -32.73 -22.00
C ASN A 145 -15.75 -31.80 -20.95
N GLY A 146 -16.55 -31.09 -20.15
CA GLY A 146 -16.06 -30.23 -19.07
C GLY A 146 -15.51 -28.86 -19.52
N LEU A 147 -15.63 -28.50 -20.80
CA LEU A 147 -15.21 -27.20 -21.32
C LEU A 147 -16.35 -26.16 -21.24
N SER A 148 -16.07 -25.02 -20.62
CA SER A 148 -17.03 -23.92 -20.56
C SER A 148 -17.31 -23.34 -21.96
N ALA A 149 -18.49 -22.75 -22.18
CA ALA A 149 -18.82 -22.12 -23.45
C ALA A 149 -17.85 -20.98 -23.83
N LYS A 150 -17.31 -20.28 -22.83
CA LYS A 150 -16.26 -19.27 -23.02
C LYS A 150 -14.93 -19.91 -23.43
N GLY A 151 -14.55 -21.02 -22.79
CA GLY A 151 -13.35 -21.78 -23.15
C GLY A 151 -13.43 -22.35 -24.57
N PHE A 152 -14.59 -22.87 -24.97
CA PHE A 152 -14.86 -23.32 -26.34
C PHE A 152 -14.75 -22.15 -27.34
N TRP A 153 -15.42 -21.03 -27.05
CA TRP A 153 -15.33 -19.83 -27.89
C TRP A 153 -13.87 -19.36 -28.06
N TRP A 154 -13.09 -19.35 -26.98
CA TRP A 154 -11.68 -18.97 -27.02
C TRP A 154 -10.84 -19.93 -27.87
N ARG A 155 -11.05 -21.25 -27.75
CA ARG A 155 -10.36 -22.23 -28.61
C ARG A 155 -10.65 -22.00 -30.10
N VAL A 156 -11.91 -21.73 -30.44
CA VAL A 156 -12.31 -21.51 -31.84
C VAL A 156 -11.80 -20.17 -32.39
N ASN A 157 -11.93 -19.08 -31.61
CA ASN A 157 -11.69 -17.73 -32.14
C ASN A 157 -10.26 -17.22 -31.88
N GLU A 158 -9.62 -17.60 -30.77
CA GLU A 158 -8.27 -17.12 -30.40
C GLU A 158 -7.19 -18.16 -30.69
N LYS A 159 -7.52 -19.45 -30.61
CA LYS A 159 -6.61 -20.56 -30.97
C LYS A 159 -6.86 -21.13 -32.36
N PHE A 160 -7.86 -20.63 -33.09
CA PHE A 160 -8.19 -21.04 -34.45
C PHE A 160 -8.39 -22.56 -34.62
N MET A 161 -8.80 -23.23 -33.54
CA MET A 161 -9.11 -24.66 -33.58
C MET A 161 -10.42 -24.90 -34.34
N SER A 162 -10.54 -26.07 -34.98
CA SER A 162 -11.82 -26.48 -35.58
C SER A 162 -12.90 -26.66 -34.50
N LEU A 163 -14.18 -26.61 -34.87
CA LEU A 163 -15.28 -26.79 -33.90
C LEU A 163 -15.23 -28.15 -33.21
N GLU A 164 -14.86 -29.19 -33.94
CA GLU A 164 -14.68 -30.54 -33.42
C GLU A 164 -13.53 -30.61 -32.44
N GLU A 165 -12.34 -30.21 -32.87
CA GLU A 165 -11.10 -30.26 -32.07
C GLU A 165 -11.23 -29.41 -30.80
N ALA A 166 -11.81 -28.21 -30.90
CA ALA A 166 -12.05 -27.34 -29.78
C ALA A 166 -12.97 -27.98 -28.72
N ALA A 167 -13.94 -28.79 -29.14
CA ALA A 167 -14.91 -29.44 -28.25
C ALA A 167 -14.38 -30.74 -27.64
N THR A 168 -13.51 -31.47 -28.35
CA THR A 168 -13.02 -32.80 -27.93
C THR A 168 -11.69 -32.76 -27.21
N THR A 169 -10.88 -31.71 -27.39
CA THR A 169 -9.60 -31.58 -26.69
C THR A 169 -9.84 -31.53 -25.17
N PRO A 170 -9.24 -32.41 -24.36
CA PRO A 170 -9.47 -32.41 -22.92
C PRO A 170 -9.03 -31.09 -22.28
N VAL A 171 -9.73 -30.68 -21.23
CA VAL A 171 -9.26 -29.58 -20.37
C VAL A 171 -8.24 -30.18 -19.43
N THR A 172 -6.97 -29.78 -19.55
CA THR A 172 -5.94 -30.20 -18.59
C THR A 172 -6.39 -29.79 -17.18
N PRO A 173 -6.45 -30.73 -16.22
CA PRO A 173 -6.82 -30.41 -14.85
C PRO A 173 -5.89 -29.32 -14.30
N ASN A 174 -6.46 -28.39 -13.53
CA ASN A 174 -5.70 -27.26 -12.97
C ASN A 174 -4.47 -27.73 -12.17
N GLU A 175 -4.58 -28.88 -11.48
CA GLU A 175 -3.48 -29.47 -10.72
C GLU A 175 -2.30 -29.88 -11.61
N GLU A 176 -2.56 -30.48 -12.77
CA GLU A 176 -1.51 -30.88 -13.71
C GLU A 176 -0.84 -29.66 -14.34
N CYS A 177 -1.61 -28.63 -14.71
CA CYS A 177 -1.05 -27.36 -15.17
C CYS A 177 -0.13 -26.73 -14.11
N VAL A 178 -0.56 -26.72 -12.86
CA VAL A 178 0.25 -26.20 -11.74
C VAL A 178 1.51 -27.04 -11.53
N LYS A 179 1.40 -28.38 -11.64
CA LYS A 179 2.56 -29.28 -11.52
C LYS A 179 3.59 -29.02 -12.62
N ARG A 180 3.15 -28.96 -13.88
CA ARG A 180 4.03 -28.66 -15.03
C ARG A 180 4.69 -27.29 -14.89
N ALA A 181 3.92 -26.26 -14.52
CA ALA A 181 4.47 -24.92 -14.31
C ALA A 181 5.54 -24.88 -13.19
N LYS A 182 5.35 -25.66 -12.12
CA LYS A 182 6.37 -25.81 -11.06
C LYS A 182 7.62 -26.50 -11.58
N GLU A 183 7.46 -27.61 -12.31
CA GLU A 183 8.58 -28.37 -12.90
C GLU A 183 9.39 -27.50 -13.88
N GLU A 184 8.72 -26.76 -14.77
CA GLU A 184 9.34 -25.81 -15.69
C GLU A 184 10.06 -24.68 -14.95
N SER A 185 9.46 -24.15 -13.88
CA SER A 185 10.09 -23.12 -13.05
C SER A 185 11.34 -23.66 -12.36
N LEU A 186 11.32 -24.90 -11.86
CA LEU A 186 12.50 -25.53 -11.23
C LEU A 186 13.61 -25.75 -12.26
N ALA A 187 13.29 -26.29 -13.44
CA ALA A 187 14.26 -26.45 -14.52
C ALA A 187 14.88 -25.11 -14.94
N LEU A 188 14.10 -24.03 -15.02
CA LEU A 188 14.63 -22.69 -15.29
C LEU A 188 15.56 -22.19 -14.17
N ILE A 189 15.24 -22.47 -12.90
CA ILE A 189 16.09 -22.12 -11.76
C ILE A 189 17.44 -22.83 -11.86
N GLU A 190 17.46 -24.11 -12.23
CA GLU A 190 18.69 -24.90 -12.44
C GLU A 190 19.54 -24.32 -13.56
N VAL A 191 18.97 -24.12 -14.75
CA VAL A 191 19.68 -23.50 -15.89
C VAL A 191 20.25 -22.14 -15.52
N THR A 192 19.47 -21.31 -14.81
CA THR A 192 19.94 -19.99 -14.38
C THR A 192 21.02 -20.05 -13.32
N ASN A 193 21.01 -21.05 -12.42
CA ASN A 193 22.09 -21.29 -11.47
C ASN A 193 23.38 -21.68 -12.20
N GLU A 194 23.31 -22.59 -13.17
CA GLU A 194 24.48 -22.97 -13.98
C GLU A 194 25.08 -21.78 -14.74
N LEU A 195 24.23 -20.95 -15.35
CA LEU A 195 24.68 -19.75 -16.06
C LEU A 195 25.37 -18.75 -15.12
N ALA A 196 24.87 -18.60 -13.89
CA ALA A 196 25.48 -17.76 -12.87
C ALA A 196 26.87 -18.27 -12.46
N LEU A 197 27.05 -19.59 -12.36
CA LEU A 197 28.35 -20.20 -12.07
C LEU A 197 29.34 -20.05 -13.23
N LYS A 198 28.88 -20.22 -14.47
CA LYS A 198 29.72 -20.06 -15.67
C LYS A 198 30.14 -18.61 -15.92
N ASN A 199 29.33 -17.64 -15.49
CA ASN A 199 29.52 -16.21 -15.77
C ASN A 199 29.43 -15.38 -14.48
N PRO A 200 30.39 -15.51 -13.54
CA PRO A 200 30.30 -14.91 -12.22
C PRO A 200 30.32 -13.37 -12.22
N ASN A 201 30.92 -12.77 -13.26
CA ASN A 201 31.04 -11.31 -13.40
C ASN A 201 29.90 -10.68 -14.21
N ASN A 202 28.92 -11.47 -14.66
CA ASN A 202 27.80 -10.93 -15.42
C ASN A 202 26.88 -10.10 -14.50
N PRO A 203 26.56 -8.84 -14.82
CA PRO A 203 25.72 -7.97 -13.98
C PRO A 203 24.39 -8.60 -13.55
N LYS A 204 23.80 -9.45 -14.40
CA LYS A 204 22.55 -10.16 -14.12
C LYS A 204 22.65 -11.16 -12.97
N TYR A 205 23.85 -11.70 -12.72
CA TYR A 205 24.08 -12.79 -11.77
C TYR A 205 24.95 -12.40 -10.56
N LEU A 206 25.46 -11.17 -10.51
CA LEU A 206 26.37 -10.69 -9.45
C LEU A 206 25.85 -10.91 -8.02
N PHE A 207 24.53 -10.81 -7.82
CA PHE A 207 23.88 -10.92 -6.51
C PHE A 207 23.10 -12.23 -6.35
N ARG A 208 23.23 -13.18 -7.30
CA ARG A 208 22.48 -14.44 -7.26
C ARG A 208 23.25 -15.50 -6.46
N ILE A 209 22.74 -15.78 -5.25
CA ILE A 209 23.24 -16.90 -4.45
C ILE A 209 22.67 -18.21 -5.02
N THR A 210 23.55 -19.16 -5.32
CA THR A 210 23.19 -20.51 -5.79
C THR A 210 23.49 -21.53 -4.69
N PRO A 211 22.93 -22.75 -4.75
CA PRO A 211 23.29 -23.82 -3.80
C PRO A 211 24.80 -24.09 -3.75
N HIS A 212 25.48 -24.03 -4.91
CA HIS A 212 26.92 -24.21 -4.98
C HIS A 212 27.71 -23.08 -4.29
N HIS A 213 27.27 -21.82 -4.41
CA HIS A 213 27.86 -20.71 -3.66
C HIS A 213 27.75 -20.89 -2.14
N ARG A 214 26.65 -21.51 -1.65
CA ARG A 214 26.49 -21.83 -0.22
C ARG A 214 27.46 -22.91 0.24
N GLU A 215 27.73 -23.90 -0.62
CA GLU A 215 28.73 -24.94 -0.34
C GLU A 215 30.12 -24.32 -0.15
N ILE A 216 30.57 -23.53 -1.13
CA ILE A 216 31.86 -22.83 -1.08
C ILE A 216 31.94 -21.92 0.16
N ALA A 217 30.85 -21.20 0.47
CA ALA A 217 30.81 -20.36 1.67
C ALA A 217 31.01 -21.18 2.94
N ARG A 218 30.36 -22.36 3.05
CA ARG A 218 30.48 -23.25 4.21
C ARG A 218 31.88 -23.82 4.35
N GLU A 219 32.51 -24.22 3.25
CA GLU A 219 33.91 -24.64 3.21
C GLU A 219 34.85 -23.52 3.70
N ASN A 220 34.55 -22.27 3.35
CA ASN A 220 35.26 -21.08 3.82
C ASN A 220 34.85 -20.62 5.24
N GLY A 221 34.02 -21.39 5.95
CA GLY A 221 33.58 -21.07 7.31
C GLY A 221 32.62 -19.88 7.40
N ILE A 222 31.94 -19.53 6.31
CA ILE A 222 30.96 -18.47 6.23
C ILE A 222 29.55 -19.10 6.34
N PRO A 223 28.79 -18.84 7.42
CA PRO A 223 27.45 -19.37 7.54
C PRO A 223 26.52 -18.72 6.52
N ASP A 224 25.52 -19.46 6.03
CA ASP A 224 24.50 -18.99 5.07
C ASP A 224 23.89 -17.64 5.45
N THR A 225 23.63 -17.41 6.73
CA THR A 225 23.09 -16.16 7.25
C THR A 225 24.03 -14.97 7.02
N ALA A 226 25.34 -15.17 7.16
CA ALA A 226 26.34 -14.14 6.88
C ALA A 226 26.50 -13.91 5.38
N LEU A 227 26.47 -14.98 4.56
CA LEU A 227 26.48 -14.87 3.10
C LEU A 227 25.29 -14.03 2.60
N GLU A 228 24.07 -14.35 3.04
CA GLU A 228 22.87 -13.61 2.66
C GLU A 228 22.89 -12.16 3.13
N ALA A 229 23.36 -11.90 4.35
CA ALA A 229 23.52 -10.54 4.85
C ALA A 229 24.51 -9.74 3.99
N ARG A 230 25.66 -10.32 3.63
CA ARG A 230 26.66 -9.69 2.76
C ARG A 230 26.07 -9.29 1.42
N VAL A 231 25.39 -10.21 0.74
CA VAL A 231 24.84 -9.95 -0.60
C VAL A 231 23.65 -9.02 -0.55
N TYR A 232 22.62 -9.32 0.25
CA TYR A 232 21.33 -8.62 0.18
C TYR A 232 21.22 -7.39 1.08
N LYS A 233 21.98 -7.31 2.19
CA LYS A 233 21.94 -6.15 3.10
C LYS A 233 23.11 -5.20 2.87
N HIS A 234 24.30 -5.74 2.63
CA HIS A 234 25.52 -4.96 2.47
C HIS A 234 25.93 -4.75 1.00
N GLY A 235 25.20 -5.36 0.04
CA GLY A 235 25.38 -5.14 -1.38
C GLY A 235 26.68 -5.72 -1.96
N TRP A 236 27.25 -6.75 -1.32
CA TRP A 236 28.44 -7.40 -1.83
C TRP A 236 28.10 -8.28 -3.02
N THR A 237 29.03 -8.39 -3.97
CA THR A 237 28.91 -9.41 -5.00
C THR A 237 29.03 -10.81 -4.36
N VAL A 238 28.43 -11.82 -4.98
CA VAL A 238 28.46 -13.18 -4.43
C VAL A 238 29.91 -13.70 -4.32
N GLN A 239 30.77 -13.37 -5.29
CA GLN A 239 32.18 -13.76 -5.28
C GLN A 239 32.95 -13.15 -4.10
N GLU A 240 32.73 -11.88 -3.80
CA GLU A 240 33.32 -11.26 -2.61
C GLU A 240 32.74 -11.82 -1.31
N ALA A 241 31.44 -12.13 -1.31
CA ALA A 241 30.73 -12.61 -0.14
C ALA A 241 31.13 -14.02 0.28
N ILE A 242 31.53 -14.89 -0.67
CA ILE A 242 31.98 -16.26 -0.38
C ILE A 242 33.49 -16.36 -0.07
N THR A 243 34.29 -15.33 -0.38
CA THR A 243 35.76 -15.38 -0.24
C THR A 243 36.27 -14.68 1.02
N LYS A 244 35.68 -13.55 1.40
CA LYS A 244 36.16 -12.76 2.55
C LYS A 244 35.80 -13.46 3.87
N PRO A 245 36.73 -13.67 4.81
CA PRO A 245 36.45 -14.39 6.05
C PRO A 245 35.47 -13.62 6.95
N VAL A 246 34.71 -14.32 7.79
CA VAL A 246 33.89 -13.68 8.83
C VAL A 246 34.82 -13.26 9.96
N ARG A 247 34.76 -11.98 10.36
CA ARG A 247 35.50 -11.50 11.54
C ARG A 247 35.00 -12.25 12.76
N LYS A 248 35.89 -12.95 13.46
CA LYS A 248 35.58 -13.60 14.73
C LYS A 248 35.60 -12.53 15.84
N ASN A 249 34.78 -12.70 16.88
CA ASN A 249 34.90 -11.90 18.09
C ASN A 249 36.11 -12.40 18.88
N ASP A 250 37.28 -11.78 18.66
CA ASP A 250 38.53 -12.16 19.34
C ASP A 250 38.39 -12.13 20.88
N LEU A 251 37.51 -11.26 21.40
CA LEU A 251 37.19 -11.15 22.83
C LEU A 251 36.61 -12.42 23.45
N GLU A 252 35.79 -13.19 22.72
CA GLU A 252 35.17 -14.40 23.26
C GLU A 252 36.16 -15.57 23.38
N GLN A 253 37.33 -15.46 22.75
CA GLN A 253 38.41 -16.43 22.81
C GLN A 253 39.41 -16.15 23.94
N LEU A 254 39.28 -15.02 24.63
CA LEU A 254 40.12 -14.69 25.77
C LEU A 254 39.84 -15.65 26.94
N ASP A 255 40.91 -16.10 27.59
CA ASP A 255 40.82 -17.01 28.72
C ASP A 255 40.04 -16.37 29.88
N GLY A 256 39.16 -17.14 30.51
CA GLY A 256 38.26 -16.65 31.56
C GLY A 256 37.12 -15.71 31.11
N TYR A 257 37.03 -15.29 29.84
CA TYR A 257 36.00 -14.31 29.39
C TYR A 257 34.56 -14.74 29.73
N LYS A 258 34.25 -16.02 29.55
CA LYS A 258 32.91 -16.58 29.85
C LYS A 258 32.59 -16.52 31.35
N GLU A 259 33.60 -16.70 32.20
CA GLU A 259 33.48 -16.67 33.65
C GLU A 259 33.23 -15.24 34.15
N TYR A 260 34.03 -14.28 33.67
CA TYR A 260 33.83 -12.85 33.98
C TYR A 260 32.53 -12.31 33.39
N LEU A 261 32.07 -12.80 32.24
CA LEU A 261 30.76 -12.45 31.71
C LEU A 261 29.62 -12.93 32.61
N ALA A 262 29.74 -14.12 33.22
CA ALA A 262 28.78 -14.61 34.20
C ALA A 262 28.84 -13.80 35.50
N LEU A 263 30.04 -13.42 35.95
CA LEU A 263 30.24 -12.52 37.09
C LEU A 263 29.62 -11.13 36.86
N ALA A 264 29.82 -10.55 35.67
CA ALA A 264 29.23 -9.27 35.29
C ALA A 264 27.69 -9.32 35.37
N LYS A 265 27.07 -10.39 34.86
CA LYS A 265 25.61 -10.59 34.97
C LYS A 265 25.17 -10.68 36.42
N LYS A 266 25.91 -11.40 37.28
CA LYS A 266 25.64 -11.50 38.72
C LYS A 266 25.72 -10.14 39.41
N ASN A 267 26.63 -9.27 38.96
CA ASN A 267 26.79 -7.90 39.44
C ASN A 267 25.89 -6.88 38.72
N ASN A 268 24.85 -7.34 38.00
CA ASN A 268 23.90 -6.50 37.24
C ASN A 268 24.54 -5.59 36.17
N ILE A 269 25.69 -5.99 35.63
CA ILE A 269 26.34 -5.34 34.49
C ILE A 269 25.88 -6.04 33.21
N HIS A 270 25.29 -5.27 32.28
CA HIS A 270 24.79 -5.82 31.03
C HIS A 270 25.95 -6.40 30.18
N PRO A 271 25.77 -7.56 29.50
CA PRO A 271 26.80 -8.19 28.67
C PRO A 271 27.50 -7.24 27.68
N GLN A 272 26.71 -6.38 27.03
CA GLN A 272 27.24 -5.37 26.10
C GLN A 272 28.13 -4.33 26.81
N THR A 273 27.79 -3.96 28.05
CA THR A 273 28.57 -3.00 28.84
C THR A 273 29.88 -3.61 29.31
N PHE A 274 29.84 -4.85 29.79
CA PHE A 274 31.05 -5.62 30.09
C PHE A 274 31.96 -5.72 28.86
N LYS A 275 31.41 -6.16 27.71
CA LYS A 275 32.16 -6.27 26.45
C LYS A 275 32.81 -4.94 26.06
N HIS A 276 32.02 -3.86 26.08
CA HIS A 276 32.50 -2.53 25.74
C HIS A 276 33.61 -2.05 26.68
N ARG A 277 33.51 -2.33 27.99
CA ARG A 277 34.55 -2.01 28.98
C ARG A 277 35.88 -2.70 28.68
N VAL A 278 35.85 -3.99 28.33
CA VAL A 278 37.06 -4.72 27.94
C VAL A 278 37.63 -4.16 26.62
N GLU A 279 36.77 -3.80 25.66
CA GLU A 279 37.19 -3.17 24.40
C GLU A 279 37.88 -1.81 24.60
N ILE A 280 37.44 -1.00 25.57
CA ILE A 280 38.06 0.29 25.92
C ILE A 280 39.24 0.15 26.89
N GLY A 281 39.64 -1.08 27.24
CA GLY A 281 40.88 -1.37 27.97
C GLY A 281 40.76 -1.67 29.46
N PHE A 282 39.56 -1.85 30.01
CA PHE A 282 39.39 -2.32 31.40
C PHE A 282 39.86 -3.76 31.52
N SER A 283 40.43 -4.13 32.67
CA SER A 283 40.62 -5.55 32.99
C SER A 283 39.27 -6.28 33.06
N MET A 284 39.26 -7.60 32.83
CA MET A 284 38.01 -8.37 32.87
C MET A 284 37.36 -8.35 34.26
N GLU A 285 38.18 -8.34 35.31
CA GLU A 285 37.69 -8.24 36.69
C GLU A 285 37.02 -6.89 36.94
N GLU A 286 37.69 -5.78 36.62
CA GLU A 286 37.12 -4.43 36.76
C GLU A 286 35.87 -4.25 35.90
N ALA A 287 35.91 -4.73 34.66
CA ALA A 287 34.78 -4.65 33.75
C ALA A 287 33.53 -5.37 34.30
N ALA A 288 33.74 -6.47 35.04
CA ALA A 288 32.71 -7.31 35.62
C ALA A 288 32.28 -6.90 37.04
N THR A 289 32.99 -5.98 37.70
CA THR A 289 32.74 -5.63 39.11
C THR A 289 32.35 -4.17 39.31
N ILE A 290 32.87 -3.23 38.52
CA ILE A 290 32.60 -1.80 38.70
C ILE A 290 31.13 -1.50 38.35
N PRO A 291 30.31 -0.96 39.27
CA PRO A 291 28.93 -0.60 38.98
C PRO A 291 28.83 0.43 37.84
N THR A 292 27.81 0.30 36.98
CA THR A 292 27.64 1.20 35.82
C THR A 292 27.37 2.66 36.21
N ASN A 293 26.77 2.89 37.39
CA ASN A 293 26.43 4.22 37.89
C ASN A 293 27.64 5.01 38.39
N GLU A 294 28.69 4.35 38.88
CA GLU A 294 29.85 5.03 39.48
C GLU A 294 30.73 5.74 38.43
N LEU A 295 30.72 5.25 37.19
CA LEU A 295 31.48 5.83 36.08
C LEU A 295 30.76 7.00 35.39
N ARG A 296 29.51 7.30 35.75
CA ARG A 296 28.74 8.34 35.07
C ARG A 296 29.18 9.72 35.58
N LYS A 297 30.10 10.36 34.85
CA LYS A 297 30.44 11.78 35.09
C LYS A 297 29.16 12.62 34.99
N LYS A 298 28.88 13.42 36.03
CA LYS A 298 27.80 14.43 35.97
C LYS A 298 28.16 15.44 34.87
N ARG A 299 27.16 15.89 34.12
CA ARG A 299 27.38 16.94 33.14
C ARG A 299 27.55 18.27 33.85
N ASP A 300 28.33 19.16 33.25
CA ASP A 300 28.59 20.49 33.82
C ASP A 300 27.33 21.39 33.78
N ASP A 301 26.34 21.05 32.95
CA ASP A 301 25.04 21.73 32.82
C ASP A 301 23.93 21.10 33.67
N GLN A 302 24.29 20.47 34.79
CA GLN A 302 23.34 19.80 35.69
C GLN A 302 22.25 20.75 36.22
N GLU A 303 22.60 21.99 36.52
CA GLU A 303 21.64 23.03 36.97
C GLU A 303 20.56 23.29 35.91
N TRP A 304 20.95 23.31 34.63
CA TRP A 304 20.02 23.50 33.51
C TRP A 304 19.13 22.29 33.28
N ILE A 305 19.64 21.08 33.53
CA ILE A 305 18.85 19.84 33.49
C ILE A 305 17.77 19.87 34.58
N GLU A 306 18.12 20.29 35.79
CA GLU A 306 17.17 20.41 36.91
C GLU A 306 16.10 21.47 36.62
N LEU A 307 16.50 22.62 36.05
CA LEU A 307 15.58 23.64 35.58
C LEU A 307 14.64 23.12 34.48
N ALA A 308 15.17 22.36 33.51
CA ALA A 308 14.38 21.76 32.44
C ALA A 308 13.32 20.80 33.00
N LEU A 309 13.68 19.95 33.95
CA LEU A 309 12.75 19.03 34.61
C LEU A 309 11.68 19.78 35.40
N LYS A 310 12.05 20.86 36.11
CA LYS A 310 11.10 21.74 36.81
C LYS A 310 10.12 22.41 35.86
N ASN A 311 10.56 22.74 34.64
CA ASN A 311 9.74 23.29 33.57
C ASN A 311 8.96 22.22 32.76
N GLY A 312 8.98 20.95 33.20
CA GLY A 312 8.25 19.85 32.55
C GLY A 312 8.88 19.33 31.25
N ILE A 313 10.13 19.70 30.97
CA ILE A 313 10.89 19.24 29.81
C ILE A 313 11.64 17.96 30.19
N LYS A 314 11.43 16.88 29.42
CA LYS A 314 12.11 15.60 29.68
C LYS A 314 13.62 15.74 29.48
N TYR A 315 14.41 15.05 30.30
CA TYR A 315 15.87 14.97 30.17
C TYR A 315 16.31 14.63 28.74
N THR A 316 15.65 13.66 28.10
CA THR A 316 15.97 13.27 26.72
C THR A 316 15.74 14.41 25.72
N THR A 317 14.69 15.20 25.91
CA THR A 317 14.39 16.37 25.07
C THR A 317 15.43 17.46 25.26
N TYR A 318 15.83 17.75 26.50
CA TYR A 318 16.91 18.69 26.80
C TYR A 318 18.22 18.27 26.10
N ILE A 319 18.63 17.00 26.26
CA ILE A 319 19.87 16.48 25.67
C ILE A 319 19.84 16.51 24.14
N GLN A 320 18.71 16.18 23.51
CA GLN A 320 18.58 16.28 22.05
C GLN A 320 18.73 17.74 21.58
N ARG A 321 18.15 18.69 22.31
CA ARG A 321 18.27 20.12 21.99
C ARG A 321 19.70 20.60 22.07
N THR A 322 20.43 20.25 23.12
CA THR A 322 21.83 20.68 23.29
C THR A 322 22.80 19.95 22.35
N ASN A 323 22.68 18.63 22.21
CA ASN A 323 23.68 17.82 21.50
C ASN A 323 23.43 17.71 19.98
N LEU A 324 22.18 17.65 19.54
CA LEU A 324 21.84 17.45 18.11
C LEU A 324 21.34 18.73 17.45
N LEU A 325 20.58 19.55 18.17
CA LEU A 325 19.97 20.76 17.59
C LEU A 325 20.77 22.05 17.88
N GLY A 326 21.84 21.97 18.67
CA GLY A 326 22.76 23.09 18.95
C GLY A 326 22.15 24.21 19.80
N TRP A 327 21.15 23.91 20.63
CA TRP A 327 20.53 24.91 21.50
C TRP A 327 21.44 25.25 22.68
N THR A 328 21.37 26.49 23.15
CA THR A 328 21.99 26.88 24.42
C THR A 328 21.31 26.14 25.59
N PRO A 329 22.03 25.83 26.69
CA PRO A 329 21.45 25.20 27.88
C PRO A 329 20.20 25.92 28.41
N GLU A 330 20.24 27.25 28.43
CA GLU A 330 19.12 28.09 28.85
C GLU A 330 17.89 27.91 27.96
N GLN A 331 18.04 28.04 26.63
CA GLN A 331 16.94 27.86 25.69
C GLN A 331 16.37 26.45 25.75
N ALA A 332 17.25 25.44 25.88
CA ALA A 332 16.86 24.04 25.96
C ALA A 332 16.03 23.73 27.22
N ALA A 333 16.33 24.40 28.34
CA ALA A 333 15.69 24.22 29.63
C ALA A 333 14.42 25.06 29.83
N THR A 334 14.22 26.15 29.08
CA THR A 334 13.10 27.09 29.28
C THR A 334 12.01 26.98 28.21
N THR A 335 12.32 26.48 27.02
CA THR A 335 11.34 26.42 25.93
C THR A 335 10.49 25.16 26.03
N PRO A 336 9.16 25.23 26.25
CA PRO A 336 8.32 24.03 26.35
C PRO A 336 8.27 23.27 25.02
N PRO A 337 8.20 21.92 25.03
CA PRO A 337 7.93 21.15 23.82
C PRO A 337 6.50 21.46 23.31
N LEU A 338 6.31 21.41 22.00
CA LEU A 338 4.99 21.60 21.40
C LEU A 338 4.03 20.49 21.86
N ALA A 339 2.75 20.84 22.01
CA ALA A 339 1.71 19.85 22.29
C ALA A 339 1.58 18.85 21.13
N PRO A 340 1.22 17.58 21.40
CA PRO A 340 0.94 16.61 20.34
C PRO A 340 -0.07 17.16 19.33
N GLY A 341 0.29 17.18 18.04
CA GLY A 341 -0.55 17.72 16.96
C GLY A 341 -0.34 19.20 16.64
N GLN A 342 0.44 19.93 17.43
CA GLN A 342 0.93 21.25 17.05
C GLN A 342 2.25 21.11 16.30
N HIS A 343 2.26 21.59 15.05
CA HIS A 343 3.48 21.68 14.25
C HIS A 343 4.09 23.08 14.36
N LEU A 344 5.39 23.16 14.10
CA LEU A 344 6.20 24.38 14.14
C LEU A 344 5.48 25.59 13.52
N ASN A 345 5.63 26.76 14.17
CA ASN A 345 5.17 28.10 13.77
C ASN A 345 5.29 28.29 12.24
N GLU A 346 4.32 28.97 11.60
CA GLU A 346 4.29 29.24 10.15
C GLU A 346 5.66 29.72 9.61
N GLU A 347 6.42 30.49 10.40
CA GLU A 347 7.79 30.94 10.10
C GLU A 347 8.79 29.80 9.85
N LYS A 348 8.74 28.71 10.61
CA LYS A 348 9.65 27.57 10.39
C LYS A 348 9.16 26.66 9.26
N LYS A 349 7.86 26.65 8.97
CA LYS A 349 7.32 26.03 7.75
C LYS A 349 7.80 26.80 6.51
N GLN A 350 7.79 28.13 6.56
CA GLN A 350 8.38 29.00 5.54
C GLN A 350 9.89 28.76 5.41
N ALA A 351 10.65 28.74 6.52
CA ALA A 351 12.09 28.45 6.47
C ALA A 351 12.41 27.05 5.89
N ALA A 352 11.59 26.04 6.18
CA ALA A 352 11.73 24.71 5.59
C ALA A 352 11.41 24.70 4.08
N VAL A 353 10.37 25.42 3.66
CA VAL A 353 10.02 25.62 2.24
C VAL A 353 11.14 26.38 1.51
N GLU A 354 11.67 27.44 2.11
CA GLU A 354 12.80 28.21 1.58
C GLU A 354 14.08 27.37 1.49
N GLY A 355 14.36 26.54 2.49
CA GLY A 355 15.48 25.60 2.48
C GLY A 355 15.33 24.54 1.38
N PHE A 356 14.14 23.99 1.22
CA PHE A 356 13.81 23.05 0.14
C PHE A 356 13.96 23.71 -1.24
N ASN A 357 13.46 24.93 -1.41
CA ASN A 357 13.58 25.69 -2.65
C ASN A 357 15.05 26.02 -2.97
N ARG A 358 15.87 26.33 -1.95
CA ARG A 358 17.33 26.53 -2.12
C ARG A 358 18.04 25.25 -2.58
N PHE A 359 17.65 24.10 -2.04
CA PHE A 359 18.18 22.80 -2.43
C PHE A 359 17.76 22.43 -3.86
N MET A 360 16.48 22.63 -4.20
CA MET A 360 15.95 22.37 -5.53
C MET A 360 16.51 23.33 -6.60
N GLY A 361 16.69 24.60 -6.25
CA GLY A 361 17.26 25.64 -7.13
C GLY A 361 18.77 25.52 -7.39
N LYS A 362 19.48 24.63 -6.67
CA LYS A 362 20.90 24.34 -6.92
C LYS A 362 21.14 23.16 -7.88
N LYS A 363 20.09 22.58 -8.48
CA LYS A 363 20.24 21.47 -9.44
C LYS A 363 20.39 21.88 -10.91
N GLU A 364 20.33 23.17 -11.24
CA GLU A 364 20.53 23.68 -12.60
C GLU A 364 21.63 24.76 -12.65
N SER A 365 22.88 24.34 -12.46
CA SER A 365 24.06 25.06 -12.99
C SER A 365 25.25 24.10 -13.02
N GLY A 366 25.10 23.03 -13.79
CA GLY A 366 26.19 22.16 -14.18
C GLY A 366 26.34 22.23 -15.69
N GLY A 367 27.18 23.14 -16.18
CA GLY A 367 27.66 23.11 -17.56
C GLY A 367 27.57 24.43 -18.31
N GLU A 368 28.53 25.32 -18.07
CA GLU A 368 29.18 26.08 -19.12
C GLU A 368 30.63 26.29 -18.67
N ARG A 369 31.54 25.52 -19.30
CA ARG A 369 32.97 25.79 -19.23
C ARG A 369 33.23 26.85 -20.27
N ASP A 370 33.52 28.06 -19.81
CA ASP A 370 34.04 29.12 -20.65
C ASP A 370 35.36 28.67 -21.28
N ALA A 371 35.31 28.39 -22.57
CA ALA A 371 36.45 28.40 -23.45
C ALA A 371 36.37 29.72 -24.23
N GLN A 372 37.13 30.74 -23.81
CA GLN A 372 37.80 31.70 -24.71
C GLN A 372 38.67 32.71 -23.94
N ALA A 373 39.94 32.75 -24.34
CA ALA A 373 40.87 33.89 -24.45
C ALA A 373 41.17 34.74 -23.20
N GLU A 374 42.36 34.55 -22.61
CA GLU A 374 43.62 35.23 -23.00
C GLU A 374 44.86 34.44 -22.55
#